data_AF-A0A533XC59-F1
#
_entry.id   AF-A0A533XC59-F1
#
_cell.length_a   1.000
_cell.length_b   1.000
_cell.length_c   1.000
_cell.angle_alpha   90.00
_cell.angle_beta   90.00
_cell.angle_gamma   90.00
#
_symmetry.space_group_name_H-M   'P 1'
#
loop_
_entity.id
_entity.type
_entity.pdbx_description
1 polymer ?
#
loop_
_entity_poly.entity_id
_entity_poly.type
_entity_poly.pdbx_seq_one_letter_code
_entity_poly.pdbx_strand_id
1 'polypeptide(L)'
;DICGEVARILHKSYGPRMAPAPLLEAMIKAGRLGVKTSRGFYEYNLSEPREPEQTAEQLIQAIRQETGPQRTRWTQARPLLAMVNEAVLALQEGIASARDIDLAMVAGTGFPQDKEGPLHYADRLGIEQVLHELEEFTQTLGTRFWPAPLLRRMVDAGFTGREAGRGFFMY
;
A
#
# COMPACT_ATOMS: atom_id res chain seq x y z
N ASP A 1 -12.68 7.64 -9.55
CA ASP A 1 -13.95 6.93 -9.23
C ASP A 1 -13.78 5.42 -9.15
N ILE A 2 -13.20 4.75 -10.16
CA ILE A 2 -12.98 3.28 -10.14
C ILE A 2 -12.26 2.82 -8.87
N CYS A 3 -11.12 3.46 -8.53
CA CYS A 3 -10.40 3.14 -7.29
C CYS A 3 -11.24 3.35 -6.03
N GLY A 4 -12.15 4.33 -6.03
CA GLY A 4 -13.05 4.58 -4.90
C GLY A 4 -14.14 3.51 -4.76
N GLU A 5 -14.65 2.98 -5.87
CA GLU A 5 -15.56 1.84 -5.83
C GLU A 5 -14.87 0.58 -5.31
N VAL A 6 -13.69 0.25 -5.84
CA VAL A 6 -12.88 -0.87 -5.36
C VAL A 6 -12.54 -0.72 -3.88
N ALA A 7 -12.13 0.48 -3.43
CA ALA A 7 -11.84 0.73 -2.02
C ALA A 7 -13.06 0.51 -1.12
N ARG A 8 -14.26 0.91 -1.54
CA ARG A 8 -15.50 0.66 -0.80
C ARG A 8 -15.83 -0.83 -0.70
N ILE A 9 -15.62 -1.59 -1.79
CA ILE A 9 -15.79 -3.05 -1.80
C ILE A 9 -14.79 -3.69 -0.83
N LEU A 10 -13.51 -3.34 -0.92
CA LEU A 10 -12.47 -3.88 -0.04
C LEU A 10 -12.72 -3.53 1.43
N HIS A 11 -13.17 -2.31 1.73
CA HIS A 11 -13.53 -1.91 3.09
C HIS A 11 -14.72 -2.74 3.61
N LYS A 12 -15.75 -2.96 2.80
CA LYS A 12 -16.89 -3.80 3.19
C LYS A 12 -16.46 -5.25 3.48
N SER A 13 -15.51 -5.79 2.72
CA SER A 13 -15.05 -7.18 2.85
C SER A 13 -14.02 -7.38 3.96
N TYR A 14 -13.06 -6.47 4.10
CA TYR A 14 -11.89 -6.62 4.98
C TYR A 14 -11.88 -5.67 6.18
N GLY A 15 -12.89 -4.81 6.30
CA GLY A 15 -13.05 -3.91 7.43
C GLY A 15 -12.01 -2.77 7.47
N PRO A 16 -11.79 -2.17 8.65
CA PRO A 16 -11.07 -0.90 8.79
C PRO A 16 -9.66 -0.86 8.19
N ARG A 17 -8.98 -2.01 8.05
CA ARG A 17 -7.65 -2.10 7.42
C ARG A 17 -7.65 -1.63 5.95
N MET A 18 -8.81 -1.73 5.29
CA MET A 18 -9.04 -1.32 3.90
C MET A 18 -9.86 -0.02 3.76
N ALA A 19 -10.04 0.75 4.84
CA ALA A 19 -10.80 2.00 4.80
C ALA A 19 -10.28 2.98 3.72
N PRO A 20 -11.13 3.55 2.83
CA PRO A 20 -10.69 4.46 1.78
C PRO A 20 -9.96 5.68 2.35
N ALA A 21 -8.98 6.21 1.61
CA ALA A 21 -8.30 7.44 2.00
C ALA A 21 -9.28 8.62 1.90
N PRO A 22 -9.40 9.50 2.92
CA PRO A 22 -10.32 10.64 2.89
C PRO A 22 -10.12 11.56 1.67
N LEU A 23 -8.86 11.74 1.24
CA LEU A 23 -8.53 12.51 0.04
C LEU A 23 -9.16 11.92 -1.23
N LEU A 24 -9.19 10.59 -1.36
CA LEU A 24 -9.76 9.92 -2.54
C LEU A 24 -11.27 10.19 -2.64
N GLU A 25 -11.99 10.12 -1.51
CA GLU A 25 -13.42 10.43 -1.45
C GLU A 25 -13.69 11.90 -1.75
N ALA A 26 -12.90 12.81 -1.18
CA ALA A 26 -13.02 14.25 -1.42
C ALA A 26 -12.81 14.59 -2.91
N MET A 27 -11.81 13.97 -3.56
CA MET A 27 -11.56 14.16 -4.98
C MET A 27 -12.69 13.62 -5.86
N ILE A 28 -13.27 12.47 -5.53
CA ILE A 28 -14.42 11.92 -6.26
C ILE A 28 -15.64 12.85 -6.13
N LYS A 29 -15.92 13.35 -4.91
CA LYS A 29 -17.00 14.29 -4.65
C LYS A 29 -16.83 15.61 -5.42
N ALA A 30 -15.59 16.08 -5.56
CA ALA A 30 -15.24 17.27 -6.33
C ALA A 30 -15.11 17.03 -7.85
N GLY A 31 -15.56 15.89 -8.38
CA GLY A 31 -15.53 15.60 -9.81
C GLY A 31 -14.13 15.39 -10.41
N ARG A 32 -13.10 15.19 -9.56
CA ARG A 32 -11.70 15.03 -9.98
C ARG A 32 -11.36 13.57 -10.30
N LEU A 33 -11.91 13.08 -11.43
CA LEU A 33 -11.90 11.67 -11.80
C LEU A 33 -10.71 11.23 -12.68
N GLY A 34 -9.75 12.12 -12.94
CA GLY A 34 -8.54 11.87 -13.73
C GLY A 34 -8.66 12.41 -15.16
N VAL A 35 -7.96 11.75 -16.09
CA VAL A 35 -7.82 12.20 -17.48
C VAL A 35 -9.18 12.37 -18.19
N LYS A 36 -10.16 11.52 -17.91
CA LYS A 36 -11.50 11.57 -18.54
C LYS A 36 -12.31 12.82 -18.20
N THR A 37 -12.02 13.45 -17.06
CA THR A 37 -12.60 14.73 -16.64
C THR A 37 -11.59 15.89 -16.81
N SER A 38 -10.46 15.62 -17.47
CA SER A 38 -9.30 16.50 -17.58
C SER A 38 -8.73 16.98 -16.24
N ARG A 39 -9.13 16.37 -15.12
CA ARG A 39 -8.73 16.79 -13.77
C ARG A 39 -8.75 15.62 -12.80
N GLY A 40 -7.67 15.44 -12.05
CA GLY A 40 -7.48 14.41 -11.03
C GLY A 40 -6.55 14.92 -9.94
N PHE A 41 -5.53 14.12 -9.60
CA PHE A 41 -4.40 14.62 -8.79
C PHE A 41 -3.61 15.70 -9.54
N TYR A 42 -3.66 15.65 -10.87
CA TYR A 42 -3.08 16.63 -11.77
C TYR A 42 -4.19 17.26 -12.63
N GLU A 43 -3.92 18.43 -13.18
CA GLU A 43 -4.72 19.00 -14.27
C GLU A 43 -4.19 18.49 -15.61
N TYR A 44 -5.09 18.17 -16.53
CA TYR A 44 -4.77 17.67 -17.88
C TYR A 44 -5.42 18.60 -18.91
N ASN A 45 -4.78 18.78 -20.07
CA ASN A 45 -5.35 19.52 -21.20
C ASN A 45 -5.82 20.94 -20.83
N LEU A 46 -4.87 21.79 -20.37
CA LEU A 46 -5.10 23.19 -19.94
C LEU A 46 -5.56 24.15 -21.06
N SER A 47 -5.93 23.64 -22.24
CA SER A 47 -6.26 24.43 -23.43
C SER A 47 -7.52 25.30 -23.28
N GLU A 48 -8.40 24.98 -22.33
CA GLU A 48 -9.59 25.77 -22.03
C GLU A 48 -9.56 26.31 -20.59
N PRO A 49 -9.59 27.65 -20.41
CA PRO A 49 -9.84 28.25 -19.10
C PRO A 49 -11.21 27.79 -18.60
N ARG A 50 -11.26 27.27 -17.37
CA ARG A 50 -12.51 26.89 -16.70
C ARG A 50 -12.57 27.55 -15.33
N GLU A 51 -13.79 27.88 -14.90
CA GLU A 51 -14.10 28.41 -13.57
C GLU A 51 -13.42 27.57 -12.47
N PRO A 52 -12.88 28.20 -11.42
CA PRO A 52 -12.08 27.53 -10.41
C PRO A 52 -12.96 26.67 -9.50
N GLU A 53 -13.16 25.41 -9.88
CA GLU A 53 -13.56 24.37 -8.92
C GLU A 53 -12.36 24.00 -8.04
N GLN A 54 -12.59 23.50 -6.82
CA GLN A 54 -11.52 23.27 -5.83
C GLN A 54 -10.33 22.50 -6.43
N THR A 55 -9.11 23.03 -6.25
CA THR A 55 -7.89 22.38 -6.74
C THR A 55 -7.54 21.16 -5.87
N ALA A 56 -6.71 20.26 -6.40
CA ALA A 56 -6.23 19.12 -5.63
C ALA A 56 -5.48 19.57 -4.36
N GLU A 57 -4.70 20.66 -4.44
CA GLU A 57 -3.98 21.25 -3.31
C GLU A 57 -4.93 21.78 -2.24
N GLN A 58 -6.01 22.45 -2.63
CA GLN A 58 -7.03 22.95 -1.70
C GLN A 58 -7.71 21.79 -0.96
N LEU A 59 -8.03 20.70 -1.66
CA LEU A 59 -8.58 19.48 -1.04
C LEU A 59 -7.57 18.84 -0.08
N ILE A 60 -6.29 18.74 -0.47
CA ILE A 60 -5.23 18.22 0.39
C ILE A 60 -5.09 19.07 1.66
N GLN A 61 -5.15 20.40 1.52
CA GLN A 61 -5.05 21.32 2.66
C GLN A 61 -6.25 21.18 3.61
N ALA A 62 -7.46 21.07 3.08
CA ALA A 62 -8.68 20.85 3.87
C ALA A 62 -8.58 19.53 4.66
N ILE A 63 -8.22 18.41 3.99
CA ILE A 63 -8.04 17.12 4.66
C ILE A 63 -6.95 17.19 5.73
N ARG A 64 -5.83 17.88 5.48
CA ARG A 64 -4.77 18.04 6.49
C ARG A 64 -5.26 18.80 7.73
N GLN A 65 -6.11 19.81 7.56
CA GLN A 65 -6.71 20.54 8.67
C GLN A 65 -7.62 19.64 9.51
N GLU A 66 -8.36 18.73 8.87
CA GLU A 66 -9.25 17.77 9.55
C GLU A 66 -8.46 16.64 10.24
N THR A 67 -7.45 16.06 9.58
CA THR A 67 -6.72 14.90 10.09
C THR A 67 -5.61 15.25 11.09
N GLY A 68 -5.27 16.54 11.20
CA GLY A 68 -4.16 17.03 12.00
C GLY A 68 -2.80 16.93 11.30
N PRO A 69 -1.72 17.40 11.96
CA PRO A 69 -0.38 17.44 11.39
C PRO A 69 0.12 16.04 10.99
N GLN A 70 0.99 15.97 9.97
CA GLN A 70 1.57 14.72 9.48
C GLN A 70 2.16 13.93 10.65
N ARG A 71 1.52 12.81 11.01
CA ARG A 71 1.98 11.95 12.12
C ARG A 71 3.25 11.17 11.80
N THR A 72 3.64 11.07 10.53
CA THR A 72 4.80 10.27 10.10
C THR A 72 5.52 10.90 8.92
N ARG A 73 6.85 10.87 8.95
CA ARG A 73 7.72 11.20 7.82
C ARG A 73 7.41 10.29 6.62
N TRP A 74 7.48 10.82 5.40
CA TRP A 74 7.43 9.98 4.20
C TRP A 74 8.65 9.03 4.16
N THR A 75 8.40 7.75 3.86
CA THR A 75 9.41 6.73 3.62
C THR A 75 8.99 5.88 2.44
N GLN A 76 9.95 5.34 1.70
CA GLN A 76 9.68 4.35 0.65
C GLN A 76 9.16 3.03 1.24
N ALA A 77 9.58 2.71 2.48
CA ALA A 77 9.15 1.51 3.20
C ALA A 77 7.64 1.44 3.37
N ARG A 78 6.96 2.55 3.67
CA ARG A 78 5.52 2.56 3.94
C ARG A 78 4.66 1.94 2.81
N PRO A 79 4.75 2.40 1.54
CA PRO A 79 4.00 1.76 0.46
C PRO A 79 4.50 0.35 0.12
N LEU A 80 5.82 0.11 0.20
CA LEU A 80 6.39 -1.20 -0.13
C LEU A 80 5.99 -2.27 0.88
N LEU A 81 6.12 -2.01 2.18
CA LEU A 81 5.79 -2.95 3.23
C LEU A 81 4.29 -3.20 3.32
N ALA A 82 3.43 -2.24 2.95
CA ALA A 82 2.01 -2.51 2.78
C ALA A 82 1.76 -3.57 1.69
N MET A 83 2.46 -3.48 0.55
CA MET A 83 2.37 -4.50 -0.52
C MET A 83 2.97 -5.85 -0.08
N VAL A 84 4.12 -5.84 0.61
CA VAL A 84 4.72 -7.04 1.18
C VAL A 84 3.74 -7.73 2.12
N ASN A 85 3.12 -6.98 3.04
CA ASN A 85 2.19 -7.55 4.00
C ASN A 85 0.98 -8.23 3.33
N GLU A 86 0.41 -7.61 2.28
CA GLU A 86 -0.66 -8.25 1.48
C GLU A 86 -0.18 -9.48 0.73
N ALA A 87 1.05 -9.47 0.19
CA ALA A 87 1.66 -10.65 -0.45
C ALA A 87 1.81 -11.81 0.55
N VAL A 88 2.20 -11.51 1.79
CA VAL A 88 2.32 -12.51 2.86
C VAL A 88 0.94 -13.04 3.30
N LEU A 89 -0.09 -12.19 3.34
CA LEU A 89 -1.46 -12.63 3.60
C LEU A 89 -1.97 -13.56 2.49
N ALA A 90 -1.77 -13.21 1.22
CA ALA A 90 -2.15 -14.04 0.09
C ALA A 90 -1.45 -15.41 0.12
N LEU A 91 -0.17 -15.43 0.49
CA LEU A 91 0.58 -16.68 0.70
C LEU A 91 0.02 -17.48 1.88
N GLN A 92 -0.22 -16.83 3.02
CA GLN A 92 -0.76 -17.46 4.23
C GLN A 92 -2.13 -18.09 4.00
N GLU A 93 -2.97 -17.46 3.19
CA GLU A 93 -4.31 -17.92 2.83
C GLU A 93 -4.30 -18.98 1.71
N GLY A 94 -3.13 -19.29 1.14
CA GLY A 94 -2.99 -20.29 0.08
C GLY A 94 -3.54 -19.85 -1.26
N ILE A 95 -3.63 -18.54 -1.52
CA ILE A 95 -4.14 -17.99 -2.78
C ILE A 95 -3.20 -18.30 -3.94
N ALA A 96 -1.89 -18.22 -3.70
CA ALA A 96 -0.86 -18.50 -4.69
C ALA A 96 0.46 -18.89 -4.02
N SER A 97 1.37 -19.50 -4.79
CA SER A 97 2.72 -19.79 -4.31
C SER A 97 3.55 -18.51 -4.19
N ALA A 98 4.59 -18.52 -3.35
CA ALA A 98 5.49 -17.37 -3.19
C ALA A 98 6.10 -16.91 -4.52
N ARG A 99 6.47 -17.87 -5.37
CA ARG A 99 7.02 -17.61 -6.71
C ARG A 99 5.99 -16.94 -7.63
N ASP A 100 4.75 -17.42 -7.63
CA ASP A 100 3.71 -16.88 -8.51
C ASP A 100 3.31 -15.46 -8.08
N ILE A 101 3.27 -15.20 -6.76
CA ILE A 101 3.03 -13.87 -6.20
C ILE A 101 4.10 -12.89 -6.68
N ASP A 102 5.38 -13.23 -6.52
CA ASP A 102 6.47 -12.34 -6.92
C ASP A 102 6.49 -12.08 -8.43
N LEU A 103 6.30 -13.13 -9.23
CA LEU A 103 6.22 -13.01 -10.68
C LEU A 103 5.06 -12.11 -11.12
N ALA A 104 3.87 -12.31 -10.55
CA ALA A 104 2.69 -11.52 -10.87
C ALA A 104 2.85 -10.05 -10.46
N MET A 105 3.49 -9.78 -9.32
CA MET A 105 3.72 -8.43 -8.85
C MET A 105 4.71 -7.68 -9.74
N VAL A 106 5.80 -8.32 -10.15
CA VAL A 106 6.79 -7.72 -11.06
C VAL A 106 6.17 -7.50 -12.45
N ALA A 107 5.50 -8.50 -13.01
CA ALA A 107 4.97 -8.44 -14.38
C ALA A 107 3.68 -7.60 -14.51
N GLY A 108 2.82 -7.62 -13.50
CA GLY A 108 1.48 -7.00 -13.54
C GLY A 108 1.41 -5.61 -12.93
N THR A 109 1.99 -5.44 -11.74
CA THR A 109 1.87 -4.17 -10.99
C THR A 109 3.07 -3.23 -11.18
N GLY A 110 4.13 -3.72 -11.81
CA GLY A 110 5.40 -2.99 -11.95
C GLY A 110 6.17 -2.89 -10.64
N PHE A 111 6.05 -3.90 -9.76
CA PHE A 111 6.91 -3.98 -8.57
C PHE A 111 8.39 -3.95 -9.00
N PRO A 112 9.27 -3.20 -8.30
CA PRO A 112 10.61 -2.93 -8.81
C PRO A 112 11.40 -4.21 -9.12
N GLN A 113 11.87 -4.34 -10.37
CA GLN A 113 12.58 -5.54 -10.85
C GLN A 113 13.88 -5.81 -10.08
N ASP A 114 14.58 -4.76 -9.66
CA ASP A 114 15.76 -4.80 -8.77
C ASP A 114 15.46 -5.36 -7.38
N LYS A 115 14.17 -5.63 -7.09
CA LYS A 115 13.72 -6.19 -5.83
C LYS A 115 13.12 -7.58 -5.96
N GLU A 116 13.05 -8.15 -7.15
CA GLU A 116 12.70 -9.55 -7.42
C GLU A 116 11.29 -9.96 -6.98
N GLY A 117 10.46 -9.01 -6.54
CA GLY A 117 9.12 -9.22 -6.01
C GLY A 117 9.02 -8.91 -4.50
N PRO A 118 7.80 -8.74 -3.96
CA PRO A 118 7.61 -8.40 -2.55
C PRO A 118 8.17 -9.43 -1.57
N LEU A 119 8.08 -10.73 -1.85
CA LEU A 119 8.52 -11.78 -0.92
C LEU A 119 10.05 -11.93 -0.96
N HIS A 120 10.68 -11.91 -2.14
CA HIS A 120 12.15 -11.81 -2.24
C HIS A 120 12.68 -10.53 -1.60
N TYR A 121 11.96 -9.41 -1.76
CA TYR A 121 12.31 -8.17 -1.11
C TYR A 121 12.30 -8.30 0.42
N ALA A 122 11.28 -8.95 0.98
CA ALA A 122 11.18 -9.21 2.41
C ALA A 122 12.33 -10.11 2.90
N ASP A 123 12.66 -11.19 2.18
CA ASP A 123 13.77 -12.08 2.52
C ASP A 123 15.12 -11.37 2.49
N ARG A 124 15.31 -10.41 1.57
CA ARG A 124 16.54 -9.61 1.50
C ARG A 124 16.62 -8.54 2.59
N LEU A 125 15.50 -7.93 2.98
CA LEU A 125 15.46 -6.98 4.10
C LEU A 125 15.66 -7.67 5.45
N GLY A 126 15.21 -8.92 5.55
CA GLY A 126 15.06 -9.64 6.80
C GLY A 126 13.62 -9.58 7.29
N ILE A 127 13.01 -10.74 7.51
CA ILE A 127 11.61 -10.84 7.92
C ILE A 127 11.39 -10.24 9.32
N GLU A 128 12.39 -10.30 10.20
CA GLU A 128 12.38 -9.62 11.50
C GLU A 128 12.24 -8.11 11.37
N GLN A 129 13.02 -7.49 10.46
CA GLN A 129 12.96 -6.07 10.20
C GLN A 129 11.60 -5.67 9.61
N VAL A 130 11.08 -6.46 8.66
CA VAL A 130 9.76 -6.24 8.07
C VAL A 130 8.66 -6.29 9.13
N LEU A 131 8.70 -7.28 10.02
CA LEU A 131 7.75 -7.42 11.11
C LEU A 131 7.80 -6.22 12.07
N HIS A 132 9.01 -5.82 12.48
CA HIS A 132 9.22 -4.68 13.36
C HIS A 132 8.69 -3.36 12.75
N GLU A 133 9.00 -3.08 11.48
CA GLU A 133 8.49 -1.87 10.80
C GLU A 133 6.97 -1.85 10.66
N LEU A 134 6.34 -3.00 10.36
CA LEU A 134 4.89 -3.10 10.29
C LEU A 134 4.23 -2.89 11.67
N GLU A 135 4.86 -3.35 12.75
CA GLU A 135 4.39 -3.10 14.11
C GLU A 135 4.50 -1.61 14.48
N GLU A 136 5.59 -0.94 14.13
CA GLU A 136 5.75 0.50 14.31
C GLU A 136 4.71 1.28 13.49
N PHE A 137 4.48 0.90 12.23
CA PHE A 137 3.43 1.50 11.42
C PHE A 137 2.04 1.22 11.98
N THR A 138 1.80 0.05 12.57
CA THR A 138 0.50 -0.24 13.19
C THR A 138 0.23 0.71 14.37
N GLN A 139 1.24 0.96 15.20
CA GLN A 139 1.12 1.86 16.34
C GLN A 139 0.92 3.33 15.92
N THR A 140 1.62 3.76 14.87
CA THR A 140 1.65 5.18 14.44
C THR A 140 0.59 5.55 13.39
N LEU A 141 0.26 4.61 12.50
CA LEU A 141 -0.61 4.79 11.33
C LEU A 141 -1.90 3.97 11.39
N GLY A 142 -2.01 3.04 12.35
CA GLY A 142 -3.21 2.26 12.60
C GLY A 142 -3.27 0.93 11.86
N THR A 143 -4.45 0.32 11.92
CA THR A 143 -4.70 -1.10 11.60
C THR A 143 -4.43 -1.51 10.15
N ARG A 144 -4.28 -0.54 9.22
CA ARG A 144 -3.88 -0.82 7.83
C ARG A 144 -2.56 -1.57 7.74
N PHE A 145 -1.66 -1.35 8.70
CA PHE A 145 -0.33 -1.93 8.72
C PHE A 145 -0.19 -3.17 9.62
N TRP A 146 -1.31 -3.69 10.13
CA TRP A 146 -1.29 -4.86 11.01
C TRP A 146 -0.51 -6.01 10.34
N PRO A 147 0.57 -6.53 10.96
CA PRO A 147 1.41 -7.54 10.34
C PRO A 147 0.68 -8.87 10.11
N ALA A 148 0.91 -9.50 8.97
CA ALA A 148 0.42 -10.84 8.68
C ALA A 148 0.91 -11.83 9.76
N PRO A 149 0.04 -12.67 10.35
CA PRO A 149 0.44 -13.60 11.42
C PRO A 149 1.55 -14.59 11.02
N LEU A 150 1.72 -14.85 9.73
CA LEU A 150 2.78 -15.69 9.20
C LEU A 150 4.17 -15.08 9.45
N LEU A 151 4.32 -13.75 9.41
CA LEU A 151 5.61 -13.08 9.67
C LEU A 151 6.17 -13.47 11.05
N ARG A 152 5.34 -13.35 12.10
CA ARG A 152 5.73 -13.73 13.47
C ARG A 152 6.11 -15.21 13.56
N ARG A 153 5.31 -16.09 12.96
CA ARG A 153 5.58 -17.54 12.93
C ARG A 153 6.90 -17.89 12.24
N MET A 154 7.27 -17.16 11.19
CA MET A 154 8.53 -17.36 10.48
C MET A 154 9.72 -16.90 11.30
N VAL A 155 9.62 -15.73 11.96
CA VAL A 155 10.63 -15.24 12.90
C VAL A 155 10.86 -16.23 14.03
N ASP A 156 9.78 -16.70 14.66
CA ASP A 156 9.86 -17.67 15.77
C ASP A 156 10.49 -19.00 15.33
N ALA A 157 10.39 -19.36 14.05
CA ALA A 157 10.98 -20.56 13.45
C ALA A 157 12.42 -20.35 12.94
N GLY A 158 12.98 -19.13 13.04
CA GLY A 158 14.29 -18.79 12.49
C GLY A 158 14.34 -18.69 10.96
N PHE A 159 13.19 -18.58 10.29
CA PHE A 159 13.11 -18.38 8.84
C PHE A 159 13.11 -16.88 8.57
N THR A 160 14.27 -16.24 8.76
CA THR A 160 14.38 -14.77 8.80
C THR A 160 14.82 -14.15 7.47
N GLY A 161 15.02 -14.96 6.43
CA GLY A 161 15.32 -14.48 5.08
C GLY A 161 16.63 -15.00 4.53
N ARG A 162 17.23 -14.22 3.62
CA ARG A 162 18.39 -14.63 2.83
C ARG A 162 19.64 -14.90 3.66
N GLU A 163 19.89 -14.09 4.68
CA GLU A 163 21.08 -14.24 5.54
C GLU A 163 21.02 -15.52 6.40
N ALA A 164 19.81 -15.97 6.77
CA ALA A 164 19.60 -17.22 7.49
C ALA A 164 19.56 -18.46 6.58
N GLY A 165 19.71 -18.30 5.26
CA GLY A 165 19.57 -19.37 4.26
C GLY A 165 18.11 -19.81 4.02
N ARG A 166 17.14 -19.18 4.71
CA ARG A 166 15.73 -19.52 4.59
C ARG A 166 14.82 -18.38 5.05
N GLY A 167 13.86 -18.04 4.20
CA GLY A 167 12.72 -17.18 4.51
C GLY A 167 11.47 -17.70 3.80
N PHE A 168 10.86 -16.87 2.95
CA PHE A 168 9.84 -17.31 2.00
C PHE A 168 10.41 -18.24 0.92
N PHE A 169 11.71 -18.07 0.62
CA PHE A 169 12.48 -18.91 -0.28
C PHE A 169 13.65 -19.60 0.46
N MET A 170 14.25 -20.59 -0.21
CA MET A 170 15.46 -21.27 0.25
C MET A 170 16.68 -20.69 -0.48
N TYR A 171 17.78 -20.47 0.22
CA TYR A 171 19.01 -19.85 -0.30
C TYR A 171 20.27 -20.68 -0.01
#